data_AF-A0AAU0QC83-F1
#
_entry.id   AF-A0AAU0QC83-F1
#
_cell.length_a   1.000
_cell.length_b   1.000
_cell.length_c   1.000
_cell.angle_alpha   90.00
_cell.angle_beta   90.00
_cell.angle_gamma   90.00
#
_symmetry.space_group_name_H-M   'P 1'
#
loop_
_entity.id
_entity.type
_entity.pdbx_description
1 polymer ?
#
loop_
_entity_poly.entity_id
_entity_poly.type
_entity_poly.pdbx_seq_one_letter_code
_entity_poly.pdbx_strand_id
1 'polypeptide(L)'
;MIVMDYASLDFAEQNSGGKYALKISPLSDSDWDTAIRGVEAYEKCMWRYFGKEESKGLWLGDEYLAYGTQGLLENGEGYSGARHSRAIPSGWIRASLSDRGDETTGWQRSSFNVVWKDVMRSCAYDTFWDRWRLESRHTVFRRRIPDYVETFRISKYGDIEDGDPEKDGFLWNDLLRESRESLGQHFLFPGPGFIFYRRDDPSEWYHAANELATDLSWGLGIDIVEYIELLFKTATT
;
A
#
# COMPACT_ATOMS: atom_id res chain seq x y z
N MET A 1 -17.84 -5.01 -14.00
CA MET A 1 -17.05 -3.82 -13.60
C MET A 1 -17.57 -2.61 -14.35
N ILE A 2 -17.90 -1.53 -13.66
CA ILE A 2 -18.31 -0.26 -14.27
C ILE A 2 -17.11 0.69 -14.17
N VAL A 3 -16.59 1.13 -15.31
CA VAL A 3 -15.64 2.26 -15.38
C VAL A 3 -16.50 3.52 -15.46
N MET A 4 -16.34 4.47 -14.52
CA MET A 4 -17.22 5.65 -14.42
C MET A 4 -16.41 6.95 -14.47
N ASP A 5 -16.97 7.98 -15.11
CA ASP A 5 -16.44 9.35 -15.14
C ASP A 5 -16.84 10.10 -13.86
N TYR A 6 -15.93 10.71 -13.09
CA TYR A 6 -16.25 11.19 -11.74
C TYR A 6 -15.64 12.51 -11.21
N ALA A 7 -16.37 13.14 -10.27
CA ALA A 7 -16.07 14.39 -9.56
C ALA A 7 -15.10 14.27 -8.36
N SER A 8 -14.96 13.07 -7.77
CA SER A 8 -13.90 12.78 -6.80
C SER A 8 -12.52 12.71 -7.47
N LEU A 9 -12.48 12.53 -8.81
CA LEU A 9 -11.26 12.60 -9.60
C LEU A 9 -10.68 14.03 -9.54
N ASP A 10 -11.51 15.01 -9.92
CA ASP A 10 -11.16 16.43 -9.86
C ASP A 10 -10.74 16.84 -8.44
N PHE A 11 -11.45 16.36 -7.43
CA PHE A 11 -11.14 16.67 -6.03
C PHE A 11 -9.81 16.04 -5.58
N ALA A 12 -9.55 14.77 -5.91
CA ALA A 12 -8.28 14.12 -5.61
C ALA A 12 -7.10 14.71 -6.41
N GLU A 13 -7.34 15.15 -7.65
CA GLU A 13 -6.35 15.85 -8.47
C GLU A 13 -6.03 17.23 -7.88
N GLN A 14 -7.05 18.00 -7.49
CA GLN A 14 -6.90 19.31 -6.85
C GLN A 14 -6.16 19.23 -5.50
N ASN A 15 -6.34 18.14 -4.74
CA ASN A 15 -5.73 17.95 -3.43
C ASN A 15 -4.45 17.08 -3.45
N SER A 16 -4.01 16.62 -4.62
CA SER A 16 -2.83 15.75 -4.78
C SER A 16 -1.47 16.41 -4.49
N GLY A 17 -1.45 17.72 -4.21
CA GLY A 17 -0.22 18.45 -3.93
C GLY A 17 0.84 18.28 -5.03
N GLY A 18 0.40 18.18 -6.31
CA GLY A 18 1.04 17.66 -7.53
C GLY A 18 2.43 18.16 -7.96
N LYS A 19 3.27 18.64 -7.04
CA LYS A 19 4.64 19.00 -7.32
C LYS A 19 5.52 17.78 -7.64
N TYR A 20 5.11 16.54 -7.37
CA TYR A 20 5.95 15.37 -7.65
C TYR A 20 5.25 14.16 -8.27
N ALA A 21 4.00 14.27 -8.69
CA ALA A 21 3.32 13.18 -9.38
C ALA A 21 3.75 13.07 -10.85
N LEU A 22 3.75 11.84 -11.38
CA LEU A 22 3.94 11.52 -12.78
C LEU A 22 2.62 11.04 -13.36
N LYS A 23 2.40 11.33 -14.64
CA LYS A 23 1.33 10.71 -15.37
C LYS A 23 1.50 9.19 -15.36
N ILE A 24 0.45 8.47 -15.02
CA ILE A 24 0.42 7.01 -15.05
C ILE A 24 -0.13 6.49 -16.39
N SER A 25 -0.61 7.39 -17.24
CA SER A 25 -1.12 7.04 -18.56
C SER A 25 -0.01 6.98 -19.63
N PRO A 26 -0.02 5.95 -20.49
CA PRO A 26 -0.84 4.75 -20.38
C PRO A 26 -0.23 3.73 -19.39
N LEU A 27 -1.06 3.12 -18.55
CA LEU A 27 -0.70 1.88 -17.85
C LEU A 27 -0.47 0.78 -18.88
N SER A 28 0.43 -0.16 -18.59
CA SER A 28 0.58 -1.35 -19.44
C SER A 28 -0.66 -2.26 -19.32
N ASP A 29 -0.93 -3.07 -20.35
CA ASP A 29 -2.02 -4.07 -20.30
C ASP A 29 -1.89 -5.00 -19.10
N SER A 30 -0.64 -5.31 -18.69
CA SER A 30 -0.34 -6.13 -17.52
C SER A 30 -0.70 -5.44 -16.21
N ASP A 31 -0.47 -4.13 -16.09
CA ASP A 31 -0.85 -3.35 -14.90
C ASP A 31 -2.37 -3.27 -14.80
N TRP A 32 -3.04 -3.05 -15.94
CA TRP A 32 -4.50 -3.05 -16.02
C TRP A 32 -5.12 -4.39 -15.64
N ASP A 33 -4.60 -5.48 -16.19
CA ASP A 33 -5.04 -6.83 -15.83
C ASP A 33 -4.83 -7.11 -14.34
N THR A 34 -3.67 -6.75 -13.78
CA THR A 34 -3.39 -6.88 -12.35
C THR A 34 -4.39 -6.10 -11.50
N ALA A 35 -4.74 -4.88 -11.92
CA ALA A 35 -5.69 -4.04 -11.20
C ALA A 35 -7.09 -4.68 -11.13
N ILE A 36 -7.60 -5.08 -12.30
CA ILE A 36 -8.94 -5.67 -12.45
C ILE A 36 -9.02 -6.99 -11.67
N ARG A 37 -8.05 -7.88 -11.86
CA ARG A 37 -8.02 -9.19 -11.17
C ARG A 37 -7.95 -9.02 -9.65
N GLY A 38 -7.20 -8.02 -9.17
CA GLY A 38 -7.13 -7.71 -7.75
C GLY A 38 -8.49 -7.28 -7.19
N VAL A 39 -9.15 -6.32 -7.83
CA VAL A 39 -10.49 -5.84 -7.40
C VAL A 39 -11.50 -6.99 -7.41
N GLU A 40 -11.59 -7.75 -8.50
CA GLU A 40 -12.52 -8.86 -8.59
C GLU A 40 -12.27 -9.92 -7.52
N ALA A 41 -11.01 -10.23 -7.21
CA ALA A 41 -10.66 -11.19 -6.18
C ALA A 41 -11.08 -10.69 -4.79
N TYR A 42 -10.89 -9.40 -4.50
CA TYR A 42 -11.35 -8.78 -3.25
C TYR A 42 -12.88 -8.86 -3.13
N GLU A 43 -13.62 -8.43 -4.15
CA GLU A 43 -15.09 -8.46 -4.15
C GLU A 43 -15.63 -9.90 -4.00
N LYS A 44 -15.03 -10.87 -4.70
CA LYS A 44 -15.35 -12.30 -4.54
C LYS A 44 -15.08 -12.80 -3.12
N CYS A 45 -13.99 -12.37 -2.49
CA CYS A 45 -13.68 -12.72 -1.10
C CYS A 45 -14.65 -12.08 -0.10
N MET A 46 -15.05 -10.82 -0.32
CA MET A 46 -16.06 -10.13 0.50
C MET A 46 -17.39 -10.88 0.49
N TRP A 47 -17.84 -11.30 -0.69
CA TRP A 47 -19.02 -12.14 -0.81
C TRP A 47 -18.82 -13.49 -0.10
N ARG A 48 -17.71 -14.20 -0.37
CA ARG A 48 -17.46 -15.54 0.17
C ARG A 48 -17.35 -15.58 1.70
N TYR A 49 -16.66 -14.62 2.31
CA TYR A 49 -16.35 -14.64 3.75
C TYR A 49 -17.33 -13.83 4.60
N PHE A 50 -18.01 -12.85 4.03
CA PHE A 50 -18.91 -11.94 4.76
C PHE A 50 -20.33 -11.87 4.20
N GLY A 51 -20.62 -12.47 3.05
CA GLY A 51 -21.92 -12.37 2.39
C GLY A 51 -22.27 -10.95 1.95
N LYS A 52 -21.26 -10.07 1.79
CA LYS A 52 -21.42 -8.68 1.39
C LYS A 52 -21.12 -8.53 -0.10
N GLU A 53 -22.05 -7.94 -0.83
CA GLU A 53 -21.81 -7.50 -2.20
C GLU A 53 -21.06 -6.16 -2.15
N GLU A 54 -19.83 -6.17 -2.62
CA GLU A 54 -18.97 -4.99 -2.71
C GLU A 54 -18.79 -4.64 -4.19
N SER A 55 -18.95 -3.35 -4.51
CA SER A 55 -18.68 -2.82 -5.84
C SER A 55 -18.33 -1.34 -5.70
N LYS A 56 -17.11 -1.06 -5.23
CA LYS A 56 -16.70 0.33 -4.95
C LYS A 56 -16.35 1.09 -6.23
N GLY A 57 -15.89 0.38 -7.27
CA GLY A 57 -15.51 0.94 -8.57
C GLY A 57 -14.01 1.18 -8.69
N LEU A 58 -13.46 0.91 -9.89
CA LEU A 58 -12.05 1.06 -10.25
C LEU A 58 -11.90 2.24 -11.22
N TRP A 59 -10.98 3.15 -10.90
CA TRP A 59 -10.83 4.45 -11.56
C TRP A 59 -9.41 4.68 -12.04
N LEU A 60 -9.27 5.27 -13.23
CA LEU A 60 -7.99 5.75 -13.77
C LEU A 60 -8.05 7.27 -13.93
N GLY A 61 -7.19 7.97 -13.19
CA GLY A 61 -6.87 9.38 -13.41
C GLY A 61 -5.56 9.56 -14.17
N ASP A 62 -5.21 10.83 -14.41
CA ASP A 62 -3.99 11.16 -15.14
C ASP A 62 -2.72 10.68 -14.40
N GLU A 63 -2.73 10.71 -13.07
CA GLU A 63 -1.57 10.43 -12.21
C GLU A 63 -1.80 9.31 -11.17
N TYR A 64 -2.98 8.69 -11.13
CA TYR A 64 -3.30 7.64 -10.16
C TYR A 64 -4.38 6.66 -10.62
N LEU A 65 -4.31 5.45 -10.08
CA LEU A 65 -5.35 4.42 -10.19
C LEU A 65 -5.96 4.19 -8.82
N ALA A 66 -7.28 4.17 -8.68
CA ALA A 66 -7.93 4.08 -7.36
C ALA A 66 -9.10 3.08 -7.35
N TYR A 67 -9.33 2.47 -6.19
CA TYR A 67 -10.50 1.65 -5.88
C TYR A 67 -11.23 2.26 -4.67
N GLY A 68 -12.52 2.59 -4.80
CA GLY A 68 -13.28 3.28 -3.75
C GLY A 68 -14.58 3.92 -4.25
N THR A 69 -15.48 4.29 -3.34
CA THR A 69 -16.81 4.80 -3.70
C THR A 69 -16.79 6.25 -4.20
N GLN A 70 -17.92 6.66 -4.79
CA GLN A 70 -18.11 7.92 -5.52
C GLN A 70 -18.35 9.17 -4.67
N GLY A 71 -18.41 9.03 -3.34
CA GLY A 71 -18.82 10.12 -2.44
C GLY A 71 -17.68 10.99 -1.93
N LEU A 72 -18.03 12.20 -1.46
CA LEU A 72 -17.21 12.92 -0.48
C LEU A 72 -17.11 12.06 0.79
N LEU A 73 -15.99 12.16 1.50
CA LEU A 73 -15.60 11.36 2.67
C LEU A 73 -16.55 11.37 3.87
N GLU A 74 -17.70 12.06 3.81
CA GLU A 74 -18.65 12.16 4.92
C GLU A 74 -19.16 10.80 5.43
N ASN A 75 -18.94 9.71 4.66
CA ASN A 75 -19.30 8.34 5.03
C ASN A 75 -18.13 7.43 5.45
N GLY A 76 -16.91 7.94 5.66
CA GLY A 76 -15.80 7.16 6.22
C GLY A 76 -15.20 6.07 5.32
N GLU A 77 -15.63 5.98 4.07
CA GLU A 77 -15.09 5.03 3.08
C GLU A 77 -14.15 5.77 2.12
N GLY A 78 -12.92 6.01 2.55
CA GLY A 78 -11.88 6.59 1.69
C GLY A 78 -11.57 5.70 0.48
N TYR A 79 -11.16 6.29 -0.64
CA TYR A 79 -10.55 5.51 -1.72
C TYR A 79 -9.11 5.13 -1.33
N SER A 80 -8.64 3.99 -1.85
CA SER A 80 -7.22 3.64 -1.84
C SER A 80 -6.74 3.37 -3.26
N GLY A 81 -5.53 3.82 -3.57
CA GLY A 81 -4.99 3.78 -4.93
C GLY A 81 -3.48 3.78 -5.01
N ALA A 82 -2.99 3.82 -6.24
CA ALA A 82 -1.58 3.83 -6.60
C ALA A 82 -1.27 5.12 -7.38
N ARG A 83 -0.13 5.75 -7.07
CA ARG A 83 0.44 6.90 -7.79
C ARG A 83 1.84 6.59 -8.26
N HIS A 84 2.25 7.21 -9.35
CA HIS A 84 3.66 7.20 -9.77
C HIS A 84 4.32 8.53 -9.40
N SER A 85 5.46 8.47 -8.73
CA SER A 85 6.16 9.65 -8.19
C SER A 85 7.46 9.91 -8.93
N ARG A 86 7.74 11.20 -9.20
CA ARG A 86 9.02 11.72 -9.72
C ARG A 86 10.01 12.08 -8.62
N ALA A 87 9.60 12.05 -7.34
CA ALA A 87 10.55 12.22 -6.24
C ALA A 87 11.59 11.11 -6.33
N ILE A 88 12.87 11.39 -6.07
CA ILE A 88 13.92 10.38 -6.12
C ILE A 88 13.95 9.63 -4.78
N PRO A 89 13.96 8.28 -4.78
CA PRO A 89 13.90 7.42 -5.95
C PRO A 89 12.51 7.42 -6.60
N SER A 90 12.45 7.46 -7.94
CA SER A 90 11.17 7.46 -8.65
C SER A 90 10.51 6.08 -8.58
N GLY A 91 9.19 6.03 -8.40
CA GLY A 91 8.48 4.76 -8.41
C GLY A 91 7.04 4.88 -7.97
N TRP A 92 6.45 3.72 -7.68
CA TRP A 92 5.04 3.63 -7.32
C TRP A 92 4.85 3.82 -5.81
N ILE A 93 3.84 4.59 -5.43
CA ILE A 93 3.44 4.84 -4.04
C ILE A 93 1.96 4.53 -3.86
N ARG A 94 1.59 4.07 -2.67
CA ARG A 94 0.18 3.99 -2.30
C ARG A 94 -0.34 5.39 -1.96
N ALA A 95 -1.56 5.70 -2.38
CA ALA A 95 -2.28 6.91 -2.05
C ALA A 95 -3.67 6.58 -1.47
N SER A 96 -4.17 7.46 -0.62
CA SER A 96 -5.53 7.39 -0.07
C SER A 96 -5.97 8.78 0.35
N LEU A 97 -7.27 9.06 0.29
CA LEU A 97 -7.81 10.30 0.87
C LEU A 97 -8.06 10.14 2.37
N SER A 98 -7.61 11.12 3.14
CA SER A 98 -7.91 11.27 4.57
C SER A 98 -9.22 12.03 4.80
N ASP A 99 -9.75 11.97 6.02
CA ASP A 99 -11.01 12.57 6.50
C ASP A 99 -11.20 14.07 6.21
N ARG A 100 -10.14 14.79 5.82
CA ARG A 100 -10.17 16.23 5.49
C ARG A 100 -10.04 16.56 4.01
N GLY A 101 -10.06 15.54 3.16
CA GLY A 101 -9.82 15.71 1.73
C GLY A 101 -8.35 15.85 1.36
N ASP A 102 -7.45 15.80 2.34
CA ASP A 102 -6.00 15.76 2.09
C ASP A 102 -5.61 14.35 1.63
N GLU A 103 -4.80 14.29 0.59
CA GLU A 103 -4.19 13.03 0.18
C GLU A 103 -3.09 12.61 1.16
N THR A 104 -3.18 11.37 1.63
CA THR A 104 -2.11 10.67 2.34
C THR A 104 -1.38 9.75 1.38
N THR A 105 -0.07 9.91 1.30
CA THR A 105 0.81 9.04 0.51
C THR A 105 1.64 8.14 1.41
N GLY A 106 1.83 6.90 0.97
CA GLY A 106 2.72 5.94 1.60
C GLY A 106 4.13 5.98 1.03
N TRP A 107 4.96 5.02 1.45
CA TRP A 107 6.31 4.86 0.94
C TRP A 107 6.36 4.23 -0.45
N GLN A 108 7.50 4.42 -1.11
CA GLN A 108 7.79 3.89 -2.43
C GLN A 108 7.93 2.37 -2.45
N ARG A 109 7.54 1.77 -3.57
CA ARG A 109 7.68 0.35 -3.89
C ARG A 109 8.21 0.18 -5.31
N SER A 110 8.72 -1.01 -5.58
CA SER A 110 9.46 -1.28 -6.81
C SER A 110 8.62 -1.28 -8.08
N SER A 111 7.34 -1.65 -7.99
CA SER A 111 6.46 -1.78 -9.14
C SER A 111 4.99 -1.48 -8.81
N PHE A 112 4.20 -1.27 -9.86
CA PHE A 112 2.75 -1.11 -9.76
C PHE A 112 2.12 -2.32 -9.05
N ASN A 113 2.50 -3.54 -9.42
CA ASN A 113 2.01 -4.78 -8.80
C ASN A 113 2.18 -4.78 -7.27
N VAL A 114 3.37 -4.40 -6.77
CA VAL A 114 3.65 -4.38 -5.34
C VAL A 114 2.85 -3.28 -4.63
N VAL A 115 2.66 -2.10 -5.25
CA VAL A 115 1.74 -1.08 -4.72
C VAL A 115 0.30 -1.53 -4.73
N TRP A 116 -0.16 -2.17 -5.80
CA TRP A 116 -1.55 -2.59 -5.89
C TRP A 116 -1.88 -3.67 -4.87
N LYS A 117 -0.95 -4.59 -4.58
CA LYS A 117 -1.04 -5.50 -3.43
C LYS A 117 -1.17 -4.74 -2.11
N ASP A 118 -0.45 -3.63 -1.91
CA ASP A 118 -0.62 -2.81 -0.69
C ASP A 118 -1.98 -2.11 -0.62
N VAL A 119 -2.49 -1.64 -1.75
CA VAL A 119 -3.84 -1.06 -1.85
C VAL A 119 -4.87 -2.11 -1.44
N MET A 120 -4.85 -3.28 -2.06
CA MET A 120 -5.79 -4.38 -1.77
C MET A 120 -5.63 -4.91 -0.34
N ARG A 121 -4.40 -4.96 0.18
CA ARG A 121 -4.13 -5.26 1.58
C ARG A 121 -4.88 -4.30 2.49
N SER A 122 -4.81 -2.99 2.24
CA SER A 122 -5.53 -2.04 3.09
C SER A 122 -7.04 -2.20 3.01
N CYS A 123 -7.60 -2.44 1.82
CA CYS A 123 -9.03 -2.70 1.69
C CYS A 123 -9.45 -3.91 2.53
N ALA A 124 -8.63 -4.96 2.56
CA ALA A 124 -8.87 -6.11 3.41
C ALA A 124 -8.76 -5.76 4.90
N TYR A 125 -7.75 -4.99 5.30
CA TYR A 125 -7.60 -4.51 6.68
C TYR A 125 -8.81 -3.75 7.19
N ASP A 126 -9.31 -2.80 6.41
CA ASP A 126 -10.47 -1.98 6.77
C ASP A 126 -11.71 -2.87 6.98
N THR A 127 -11.86 -3.92 6.17
CA THR A 127 -12.90 -4.93 6.35
C THR A 127 -12.77 -5.69 7.68
N PHE A 128 -11.57 -6.08 8.08
CA PHE A 128 -11.35 -6.90 9.28
C PHE A 128 -11.29 -6.07 10.57
N TRP A 129 -11.07 -4.77 10.48
CA TRP A 129 -10.72 -3.89 11.60
C TRP A 129 -11.69 -3.98 12.78
N ASP A 130 -13.00 -3.92 12.52
CA ASP A 130 -14.00 -3.95 13.59
C ASP A 130 -13.95 -5.25 14.41
N ARG A 131 -13.75 -6.40 13.75
CA ARG A 131 -13.61 -7.70 14.41
C ARG A 131 -12.29 -7.79 15.16
N TRP A 132 -11.21 -7.39 14.52
CA TRP A 132 -9.86 -7.49 15.07
C TRP A 132 -9.58 -6.57 16.24
N ARG A 133 -10.30 -5.44 16.32
CA ARG A 133 -10.21 -4.50 17.44
C ARG A 133 -10.50 -5.18 18.78
N LEU A 134 -11.43 -6.12 18.82
CA LEU A 134 -11.77 -6.88 20.04
C LEU A 134 -10.67 -7.87 20.44
N GLU A 135 -9.88 -8.32 19.46
CA GLU A 135 -8.79 -9.29 19.64
C GLU A 135 -7.42 -8.61 19.79
N SER A 136 -7.35 -7.27 19.74
CA SER A 136 -6.09 -6.52 19.65
C SER A 136 -5.19 -6.98 18.51
N ARG A 137 -5.80 -7.43 17.40
CA ARG A 137 -5.09 -7.87 16.20
C ARG A 137 -4.90 -6.68 15.27
N HIS A 138 -3.66 -6.51 14.79
CA HIS A 138 -3.28 -5.38 13.93
C HIS A 138 -2.57 -5.82 12.65
N THR A 139 -2.41 -7.12 12.42
CA THR A 139 -1.78 -7.67 11.20
C THR A 139 -2.43 -9.00 10.80
N VAL A 140 -2.43 -9.30 9.51
CA VAL A 140 -2.92 -10.57 8.96
C VAL A 140 -2.00 -11.70 9.38
N PHE A 141 -0.70 -11.58 9.10
CA PHE A 141 0.27 -12.68 9.25
C PHE A 141 1.04 -12.62 10.58
N ARG A 142 0.57 -11.83 11.54
CA ARG A 142 1.13 -11.74 12.90
C ARG A 142 2.64 -11.49 12.91
N ARG A 143 3.09 -10.61 12.02
CA ARG A 143 4.48 -10.19 11.87
C ARG A 143 5.45 -11.23 11.28
N ARG A 144 4.97 -12.41 10.89
CA ARG A 144 5.82 -13.44 10.26
C ARG A 144 6.30 -13.00 8.90
N ILE A 145 7.52 -13.38 8.56
CA ILE A 145 8.13 -13.17 7.23
C ILE A 145 8.26 -14.55 6.58
N PRO A 146 7.87 -14.71 5.31
CA PRO A 146 8.03 -15.99 4.63
C PRO A 146 9.49 -16.26 4.26
N ASP A 147 9.90 -17.53 4.24
CA ASP A 147 11.31 -17.95 4.05
C ASP A 147 11.96 -17.50 2.73
N TYR A 148 11.15 -17.08 1.74
CA TYR A 148 11.61 -16.57 0.43
C TYR A 148 11.81 -15.05 0.39
N VAL A 149 11.56 -14.35 1.51
CA VAL A 149 11.81 -12.92 1.64
C VAL A 149 13.04 -12.68 2.51
N GLU A 150 13.85 -11.73 2.08
CA GLU A 150 14.97 -11.20 2.84
C GLU A 150 14.74 -9.74 3.20
N THR A 151 15.49 -9.27 4.20
CA THR A 151 15.34 -7.95 4.76
C THR A 151 16.68 -7.32 5.07
N PHE A 152 16.83 -6.05 4.69
CA PHE A 152 17.87 -5.19 5.25
C PHE A 152 17.24 -3.98 5.94
N ARG A 153 17.94 -3.50 6.95
CA ARG A 153 17.58 -2.29 7.68
C ARG A 153 18.33 -1.11 7.09
N ILE A 154 17.62 0.00 6.91
CA ILE A 154 18.22 1.29 6.61
C ILE A 154 18.26 2.09 7.90
N SER A 155 19.48 2.45 8.34
CA SER A 155 19.71 3.27 9.53
C SER A 155 19.27 4.72 9.29
N LYS A 156 19.18 5.52 10.35
CA LYS A 156 18.87 6.95 10.24
C LYS A 156 19.95 7.76 9.52
N TYR A 157 21.15 7.20 9.38
CA TYR A 157 22.29 7.80 8.68
C TYR A 157 22.43 7.26 7.24
N GLY A 158 21.55 6.34 6.82
CA GLY A 158 21.58 5.72 5.50
C GLY A 158 22.48 4.49 5.41
N ASP A 159 23.00 3.99 6.54
CA ASP A 159 23.75 2.74 6.57
C ASP A 159 22.81 1.56 6.31
N ILE A 160 23.32 0.54 5.62
CA ILE A 160 22.61 -0.70 5.33
C ILE A 160 23.16 -1.78 6.25
N GLU A 161 22.30 -2.38 7.05
CA GLU A 161 22.62 -3.46 7.99
C GLU A 161 21.71 -4.67 7.71
N ASP A 162 22.18 -5.88 8.03
CA ASP A 162 21.32 -7.06 8.01
C ASP A 162 20.15 -6.83 8.98
N GLY A 163 18.92 -6.88 8.46
CA GLY A 163 17.73 -6.59 9.27
C GLY A 163 17.21 -7.85 9.94
N ASP A 164 16.93 -7.78 11.25
CA ASP A 164 16.18 -8.80 11.98
C ASP A 164 14.91 -8.18 12.56
N PRO A 165 13.80 -8.16 11.80
CA PRO A 165 12.55 -7.52 12.23
C PRO A 165 11.95 -8.09 13.53
N GLU A 166 12.34 -9.30 13.94
CA GLU A 166 11.90 -9.91 15.20
C GLU A 166 12.72 -9.43 16.40
N LYS A 167 13.98 -9.03 16.21
CA LYS A 167 14.88 -8.55 17.27
C LYS A 167 15.00 -7.02 17.36
N ASP A 168 14.81 -6.31 16.25
CA ASP A 168 15.23 -4.90 16.13
C ASP A 168 14.28 -3.88 16.77
N GLY A 169 13.00 -4.22 16.98
CA GLY A 169 12.07 -3.49 17.84
C GLY A 169 11.71 -2.04 17.45
N PHE A 170 10.40 -1.79 17.44
CA PHE A 170 9.69 -0.51 17.23
C PHE A 170 10.40 0.77 17.64
N LEU A 171 10.61 1.67 16.66
CA LEU A 171 11.01 3.06 16.92
C LEU A 171 10.27 4.07 16.03
N TRP A 172 8.98 3.85 15.71
CA TRP A 172 8.21 4.85 14.92
C TRP A 172 8.27 6.26 15.54
N ASN A 173 8.21 6.37 16.87
CA ASN A 173 8.26 7.67 17.57
C ASN A 173 9.68 8.24 17.72
N ASP A 174 10.71 7.40 17.84
CA ASP A 174 12.09 7.88 17.95
C ASP A 174 12.68 8.26 16.57
N LEU A 175 12.27 7.56 15.51
CA LEU A 175 12.67 7.86 14.12
C LEU A 175 11.97 9.11 13.56
N LEU A 176 10.72 9.38 13.95
CA LEU A 176 10.00 10.63 13.59
C LEU A 176 10.52 11.87 14.31
N ARG A 177 10.98 11.73 15.56
CA ARG A 177 11.52 12.86 16.34
C ARG A 177 12.88 13.32 15.83
N GLU A 178 13.68 12.40 15.30
CA GLU A 178 15.09 12.65 14.97
C GLU A 178 15.35 12.98 13.48
N SER A 179 14.40 12.72 12.57
CA SER A 179 14.57 12.93 11.12
C SER A 179 14.26 14.34 10.62
N ARG A 180 13.59 15.18 11.42
CA ARG A 180 13.23 16.56 11.04
C ARG A 180 14.40 17.54 11.03
N GLU A 181 15.54 17.20 11.62
CA GLU A 181 16.64 18.14 11.88
C GLU A 181 17.77 18.13 10.83
N SER A 182 17.89 17.11 9.95
CA SER A 182 19.16 16.87 9.25
C SER A 182 19.20 17.05 7.72
N LEU A 183 18.08 17.00 6.97
CA LEU A 183 18.18 16.67 5.52
C LEU A 183 17.77 17.76 4.49
N GLY A 184 17.34 18.95 4.90
CA GLY A 184 17.02 20.04 3.96
C GLY A 184 15.86 19.69 2.99
N GLN A 185 15.45 20.65 2.15
CA GLN A 185 14.18 20.58 1.41
C GLN A 185 14.17 19.74 0.11
N HIS A 186 15.31 19.18 -0.33
CA HIS A 186 15.45 18.65 -1.70
C HIS A 186 16.07 17.25 -1.84
N PHE A 187 16.14 16.46 -0.77
CA PHE A 187 16.49 15.03 -0.84
C PHE A 187 15.55 14.24 0.07
N LEU A 188 14.60 13.51 -0.53
CA LEU A 188 13.65 12.66 0.18
C LEU A 188 14.28 11.28 0.41
N PHE A 189 15.21 11.22 1.35
CA PHE A 189 15.54 9.93 1.97
C PHE A 189 14.22 9.31 2.49
N PRO A 190 13.90 8.03 2.20
CA PRO A 190 12.65 7.40 2.63
C PRO A 190 12.52 7.27 4.16
N GLY A 191 13.51 7.78 4.90
CA GLY A 191 13.62 7.61 6.32
C GLY A 191 14.25 6.26 6.66
N PRO A 192 14.64 6.08 7.92
CA PRO A 192 15.01 4.77 8.41
C PRO A 192 13.83 3.79 8.33
N GLY A 193 14.14 2.51 8.18
CA GLY A 193 13.13 1.47 8.05
C GLY A 193 13.70 0.15 7.56
N PHE A 194 12.83 -0.66 6.99
CA PHE A 194 13.18 -1.97 6.43
C PHE A 194 12.82 -2.02 4.96
N ILE A 195 13.71 -2.60 4.16
CA ILE A 195 13.40 -3.03 2.81
C ILE A 195 13.18 -4.53 2.85
N PHE A 196 11.99 -4.93 2.41
CA PHE A 196 11.63 -6.34 2.20
C PHE A 196 11.76 -6.61 0.71
N TYR A 197 12.48 -7.66 0.34
CA TYR A 197 12.66 -8.05 -1.05
C TYR A 197 12.59 -9.56 -1.21
N ARG A 198 12.18 -10.00 -2.41
CA ARG A 198 12.17 -11.43 -2.75
C ARG A 198 13.60 -11.91 -2.97
N ARG A 199 14.01 -12.99 -2.28
CA ARG A 199 15.37 -13.54 -2.36
C ARG A 199 15.82 -13.82 -3.80
N ASP A 200 14.95 -14.45 -4.59
CA ASP A 200 15.27 -14.88 -5.96
C ASP A 200 15.04 -13.78 -7.00
N ASP A 201 14.37 -12.68 -6.64
CA ASP A 201 14.14 -11.53 -7.52
C ASP A 201 14.15 -10.22 -6.70
N PRO A 202 15.33 -9.63 -6.45
CA PRO A 202 15.44 -8.39 -5.69
C PRO A 202 14.80 -7.17 -6.37
N SER A 203 14.30 -7.30 -7.60
CA SER A 203 13.52 -6.23 -8.25
C SER A 203 12.11 -6.12 -7.66
N GLU A 204 11.62 -7.15 -6.97
CA GLU A 204 10.39 -7.11 -6.19
C GLU A 204 10.68 -6.71 -4.74
N TRP A 205 10.43 -5.45 -4.40
CA TRP A 205 10.69 -4.92 -3.06
C TRP A 205 9.72 -3.81 -2.64
N TYR A 206 9.63 -3.59 -1.33
CA TYR A 206 8.97 -2.41 -0.76
C TYR A 206 9.68 -1.89 0.48
N HIS A 207 9.56 -0.58 0.70
CA HIS A 207 9.98 0.05 1.95
C HIS A 207 8.84 0.07 2.96
N ALA A 208 9.16 -0.29 4.20
CA ALA A 208 8.30 -0.13 5.35
C ALA A 208 9.03 0.63 6.44
N ALA A 209 8.43 1.73 6.88
CA ALA A 209 9.00 2.55 7.95
C ALA A 209 8.80 1.97 9.35
N ASN A 210 8.13 0.83 9.49
CA ASN A 210 8.15 0.03 10.70
C ASN A 210 8.18 -1.47 10.36
N GLU A 211 8.76 -2.26 11.25
CA GLU A 211 8.84 -3.73 11.18
C GLU A 211 7.48 -4.43 11.21
N LEU A 212 6.39 -3.69 11.45
CA LEU A 212 5.04 -4.24 11.51
C LEU A 212 4.39 -4.46 10.16
N ALA A 213 4.82 -3.76 9.12
CA ALA A 213 4.23 -3.86 7.79
C ALA A 213 4.80 -5.05 6.99
N THR A 214 4.90 -6.21 7.63
CA THR A 214 5.39 -7.46 7.02
C THR A 214 4.32 -8.17 6.21
N ASP A 215 3.05 -7.82 6.35
CA ASP A 215 1.99 -8.51 5.60
C ASP A 215 2.18 -8.45 4.08
N LEU A 216 2.73 -7.34 3.58
CA LEU A 216 3.01 -7.19 2.16
C LEU A 216 4.16 -8.11 1.67
N SER A 217 5.03 -8.58 2.58
CA SER A 217 6.12 -9.52 2.25
C SER A 217 5.57 -10.86 1.74
N TRP A 218 4.42 -11.28 2.25
CA TRP A 218 3.70 -12.46 1.76
C TRP A 218 3.19 -12.28 0.34
N GLY A 219 3.07 -11.06 -0.15
CA GLY A 219 2.67 -10.78 -1.53
C GLY A 219 3.83 -10.79 -2.54
N LEU A 220 5.09 -10.79 -2.10
CA LEU A 220 6.24 -10.78 -3.02
C LEU A 220 6.34 -12.11 -3.79
N GLY A 221 6.43 -12.06 -5.11
CA GLY A 221 6.47 -13.24 -5.98
C GLY A 221 5.18 -14.05 -6.10
N ILE A 222 4.08 -13.59 -5.48
CA ILE A 222 2.76 -14.24 -5.55
C ILE A 222 1.84 -13.46 -6.49
N ASP A 223 0.91 -14.13 -7.18
CA ASP A 223 -0.10 -13.43 -7.99
C ASP A 223 -1.04 -12.59 -7.11
N ILE A 224 -1.59 -11.49 -7.65
CA ILE A 224 -2.49 -10.60 -6.92
C ILE A 224 -3.74 -11.34 -6.38
N VAL A 225 -4.30 -12.27 -7.15
CA VAL A 225 -5.50 -13.03 -6.76
C VAL A 225 -5.16 -13.95 -5.59
N GLU A 226 -4.07 -14.71 -5.71
CA GLU A 226 -3.59 -15.62 -4.67
C GLU A 226 -3.27 -14.89 -3.37
N TYR A 227 -2.62 -13.72 -3.46
CA TYR A 227 -2.32 -12.89 -2.30
C TYR A 227 -3.60 -12.42 -1.59
N ILE A 228 -4.61 -11.95 -2.32
CA ILE A 228 -5.88 -11.52 -1.72
C ILE A 228 -6.62 -12.68 -1.06
N GLU A 229 -6.69 -13.85 -1.72
CA GLU A 229 -7.30 -15.03 -1.12
C GLU A 229 -6.56 -15.45 0.17
N LEU A 230 -5.23 -15.37 0.16
CA LEU A 230 -4.40 -15.67 1.33
C LEU A 230 -4.66 -14.69 2.48
N LEU A 231 -4.82 -13.39 2.20
CA LEU A 231 -5.16 -12.38 3.20
C LEU A 231 -6.48 -12.76 3.91
N PHE A 232 -7.54 -13.04 3.15
CA PHE A 232 -8.84 -13.37 3.71
C PHE A 232 -8.83 -14.67 4.50
N LYS A 233 -8.27 -15.74 3.93
CA LYS A 233 -8.17 -17.06 4.58
C LYS A 233 -7.45 -16.96 5.93
N THR A 234 -6.37 -16.21 5.98
CA THR A 234 -5.56 -16.05 7.19
C THR A 234 -6.19 -15.09 8.20
N ALA A 235 -6.88 -14.05 7.72
CA ALA A 235 -7.53 -13.07 8.58
C ALA A 235 -8.75 -13.62 9.34
N THR A 236 -9.44 -14.62 8.78
CA THR A 236 -10.62 -15.24 9.39
C THR A 236 -10.30 -16.41 10.32
N THR A 237 -9.06 -16.89 10.31
CA THR A 237 -8.52 -17.93 11.20
C THR A 237 -7.92 -17.30 12.45
#